data_AF-A0A4P7CWN2-F1
#
_entry.id   AF-A0A4P7CWN2-F1
#
_cell.length_a   1.000
_cell.length_b   1.000
_cell.length_c   1.000
_cell.angle_alpha   90.00
_cell.angle_beta   90.00
_cell.angle_gamma   90.00
#
_symmetry.space_group_name_H-M   'P 1'
#
loop_
_entity.id
_entity.type
_entity.pdbx_description
1 polymer ?
#
loop_
_entity_poly.entity_id
_entity_poly.type
_entity_poly.pdbx_seq_one_letter_code
_entity_poly.pdbx_strand_id
1 'polypeptide(L)'
;MSNTRSLPRLLTEIRACRVCAGSLPLGPRPVLQASASARLLIVGQAPGAKVHASGVPWDDASGERLRDWMGIDAQTFYDAERIALVPMGFCYPGRGGGGDNPPRPECAPLWHERLLALMPDVRLTLLVGQYAQRYVLGNRRKASLTETVEAWREYAPACVPLPHPSPRNTPWLQRHPWFTHDVLPALRERVAEALSQTQQTQQKQKAGVHPHKKENPKMTQPAITVQRVYEPLPEDGQACFLVDRLWPRGVRKEKLAHVSWVKDVAPSTELRQWFHKDPAQWDEFERRYIAELDANRAAWEPIAEASKTRPVVLLYSSQETVRNNATVLRDYLMKKRRK
;
A
#
# COMPACT_ATOMS: atom_id res chain seq x y z
N MET A 1 -3.34 33.87 16.93
CA MET A 1 -2.63 33.42 15.71
C MET A 1 -2.00 32.04 15.96
N SER A 2 -2.66 30.92 15.63
CA SER A 2 -2.02 29.59 15.53
C SER A 2 -3.07 28.54 15.18
N ASN A 3 -3.56 28.52 13.93
CA ASN A 3 -4.52 27.48 13.52
C ASN A 3 -4.08 26.73 12.24
N THR A 4 -2.92 27.04 11.68
CA THR A 4 -2.46 26.57 10.36
C THR A 4 -1.46 25.40 10.38
N ARG A 5 -1.21 24.75 11.53
CA ARG A 5 -0.02 23.90 11.72
C ARG A 5 -0.25 22.37 11.71
N SER A 6 -1.44 21.86 11.42
CA SER A 6 -1.66 20.40 11.41
C SER A 6 -1.86 19.83 10.01
N LEU A 7 -1.21 18.69 9.73
CA LEU A 7 -1.30 18.00 8.44
C LEU A 7 -2.74 17.62 8.05
N PRO A 8 -3.61 17.11 8.95
CA PRO A 8 -5.00 16.81 8.59
C PRO A 8 -5.77 18.03 8.08
N ARG A 9 -5.54 19.21 8.68
CA ARG A 9 -6.16 20.47 8.22
C ARG A 9 -5.65 20.84 6.83
N LEU A 10 -4.34 20.77 6.61
CA LEU A 10 -3.74 21.06 5.30
C LEU A 10 -4.28 20.13 4.21
N LEU A 11 -4.45 18.84 4.51
CA LEU A 11 -5.05 17.88 3.57
C LEU A 11 -6.50 18.21 3.24
N THR A 12 -7.29 18.71 4.21
CA THR A 12 -8.65 19.22 3.96
C THR A 12 -8.62 20.45 3.04
N GLU A 13 -7.72 21.40 3.28
CA GLU A 13 -7.54 22.58 2.42
C GLU A 13 -7.15 22.18 0.99
N ILE A 14 -6.22 21.23 0.84
CA ILE A 14 -5.80 20.71 -0.45
C ILE A 14 -6.97 20.07 -1.17
N ARG A 15 -7.74 19.19 -0.52
CA ARG A 15 -8.90 18.51 -1.14
C ARG A 15 -10.02 19.48 -1.55
N ALA A 16 -10.13 20.61 -0.87
CA ALA A 16 -11.06 21.69 -1.21
C ALA A 16 -10.53 22.64 -2.31
N CYS A 17 -9.28 22.51 -2.75
CA CYS A 17 -8.66 23.41 -3.72
C CYS A 17 -9.46 23.50 -5.03
N ARG A 18 -9.59 24.73 -5.56
CA ARG A 18 -10.24 25.05 -6.83
C ARG A 18 -9.41 25.95 -7.76
N VAL A 19 -8.16 26.24 -7.40
CA VAL A 19 -7.31 27.26 -8.08
C VAL A 19 -7.22 27.05 -9.59
N CYS A 20 -7.08 25.81 -10.05
CA CYS A 20 -6.92 25.49 -11.46
C CYS A 20 -8.22 25.02 -12.15
N ALA A 21 -9.40 25.19 -11.52
CA ALA A 21 -10.66 24.61 -11.99
C ALA A 21 -10.98 24.92 -13.46
N GLY A 22 -10.76 26.15 -13.92
CA GLY A 22 -11.01 26.56 -15.31
C GLY A 22 -10.08 25.93 -16.36
N SER A 23 -9.03 25.24 -15.94
CA SER A 23 -8.06 24.56 -16.83
C SER A 23 -8.16 23.03 -16.77
N LEU A 24 -9.02 22.46 -15.93
CA LEU A 24 -9.14 21.02 -15.75
C LEU A 24 -10.37 20.48 -16.48
N PRO A 25 -10.22 19.55 -17.45
CA PRO A 25 -11.35 19.11 -18.27
C PRO A 25 -12.42 18.32 -17.50
N LEU A 26 -12.04 17.67 -16.40
CA LEU A 26 -12.95 16.95 -15.51
C LEU A 26 -13.15 17.65 -14.16
N GLY A 27 -12.76 18.93 -14.08
CA GLY A 27 -12.79 19.69 -12.85
C GLY A 27 -11.76 19.25 -11.80
N PRO A 28 -11.70 19.97 -10.67
CA PRO A 28 -10.74 19.72 -9.60
C PRO A 28 -11.15 18.52 -8.74
N ARG A 29 -10.24 17.55 -8.65
CA ARG A 29 -10.26 16.47 -7.67
C ARG A 29 -8.82 16.20 -7.20
N PRO A 30 -8.36 16.92 -6.16
CA PRO A 30 -7.03 16.73 -5.60
C PRO A 30 -6.86 15.33 -5.01
N VAL A 31 -5.98 14.52 -5.60
CA VAL A 31 -5.68 13.13 -5.19
C VAL A 31 -4.26 13.04 -4.66
N LEU A 32 -4.15 12.74 -3.37
CA LEU A 32 -2.90 12.56 -2.64
C LEU A 32 -3.14 11.77 -1.35
N GLN A 33 -2.06 11.22 -0.80
CA GLN A 33 -2.02 10.55 0.50
C GLN A 33 -0.79 11.02 1.27
N ALA A 34 -0.93 11.33 2.56
CA ALA A 34 0.20 11.70 3.41
C ALA A 34 -0.13 11.48 4.90
N SER A 35 0.89 11.19 5.69
CA SER A 35 0.89 11.20 7.15
C SER A 35 2.15 11.88 7.66
N ALA A 36 2.10 12.42 8.88
CA ALA A 36 3.26 12.99 9.54
C ALA A 36 4.33 11.93 9.87
N SER A 37 3.90 10.67 10.01
CA SER A 37 4.76 9.51 10.29
C SER A 37 5.32 8.83 9.04
N ALA A 38 4.92 9.26 7.84
CA ALA A 38 5.35 8.65 6.59
C ALA A 38 6.88 8.73 6.47
N ARG A 39 7.52 7.60 6.17
CA ARG A 39 8.98 7.49 6.07
C ARG A 39 9.48 7.50 4.64
N LEU A 40 8.61 7.18 3.70
CA LEU A 40 8.90 7.19 2.27
C LEU A 40 7.92 8.13 1.56
N LEU A 41 8.47 9.01 0.74
CA LEU A 41 7.70 9.94 -0.09
C LEU A 41 7.84 9.55 -1.56
N ILE A 42 6.73 9.43 -2.27
CA ILE A 42 6.71 9.26 -3.72
C ILE A 42 6.18 10.55 -4.35
N VAL A 43 7.05 11.21 -5.11
CA VAL A 43 6.70 12.39 -5.91
C VAL A 43 6.47 11.97 -7.35
N GLY A 44 5.19 11.84 -7.72
CA GLY A 44 4.75 11.52 -9.08
C GLY A 44 4.46 12.76 -9.94
N GLN A 45 3.91 12.56 -11.14
CA GLN A 45 3.55 13.67 -12.04
C GLN A 45 2.19 14.28 -11.71
N ALA A 46 1.11 13.62 -12.10
CA ALA A 46 -0.28 14.02 -11.87
C ALA A 46 -1.17 12.78 -11.99
N PRO A 47 -2.36 12.76 -11.37
CA PRO A 47 -3.28 11.65 -11.55
C PRO A 47 -3.75 11.55 -13.01
N GLY A 48 -3.83 10.33 -13.55
CA GLY A 48 -4.50 10.07 -14.83
C GLY A 48 -6.02 9.99 -14.68
N ALA A 49 -6.73 9.76 -15.79
CA ALA A 49 -8.19 9.72 -15.80
C ALA A 49 -8.78 8.63 -14.86
N LYS A 50 -8.15 7.45 -14.77
CA LYS A 50 -8.59 6.37 -13.86
C LYS A 50 -8.45 6.78 -12.40
N VAL A 51 -7.29 7.34 -12.03
CA VAL A 51 -7.03 7.86 -10.68
C VAL A 51 -7.96 9.03 -10.34
N HIS A 52 -8.28 9.88 -11.31
CA HIS A 52 -9.28 10.92 -11.13
C HIS A 52 -10.66 10.31 -10.84
N ALA A 53 -11.06 9.25 -11.53
CA ALA A 53 -12.36 8.61 -11.28
C ALA A 53 -12.41 7.91 -9.91
N SER A 54 -11.37 7.14 -9.54
CA SER A 54 -11.35 6.40 -8.27
C SER A 54 -11.03 7.28 -7.06
N GLY A 55 -10.22 8.33 -7.25
CA GLY A 55 -9.70 9.15 -6.15
C GLY A 55 -8.58 8.48 -5.36
N VAL A 56 -8.11 7.31 -5.80
CA VAL A 56 -7.03 6.56 -5.14
C VAL A 56 -5.74 6.80 -5.93
N PRO A 57 -4.70 7.42 -5.33
CA PRO A 57 -3.44 7.68 -6.03
C PRO A 57 -2.87 6.41 -6.63
N TRP A 58 -2.31 6.43 -7.84
CA TRP A 58 -1.67 5.23 -8.44
C TRP A 58 -2.57 3.97 -8.56
N ASP A 59 -3.90 4.14 -8.57
CA ASP A 59 -4.85 3.06 -8.87
C ASP A 59 -4.93 2.77 -10.38
N ASP A 60 -3.79 2.45 -10.98
CA ASP A 60 -3.63 2.12 -12.39
C ASP A 60 -2.41 1.20 -12.63
N ALA A 61 -2.22 0.81 -13.89
CA ALA A 61 -1.11 -0.05 -14.29
C ALA A 61 0.28 0.56 -14.03
N SER A 62 0.39 1.89 -13.94
CA SER A 62 1.65 2.54 -13.59
C SER A 62 1.95 2.35 -12.10
N GLY A 63 0.92 2.38 -11.25
CA GLY A 63 1.04 2.08 -9.82
C GLY A 63 1.38 0.62 -9.54
N GLU A 64 0.79 -0.32 -10.29
CA GLU A 64 1.15 -1.74 -10.22
C GLU A 64 2.64 -1.94 -10.50
N ARG A 65 3.12 -1.39 -11.62
CA ARG A 65 4.54 -1.49 -11.98
C ARG A 65 5.46 -0.78 -10.96
N LEU A 66 5.03 0.34 -10.39
CA LEU A 66 5.82 1.03 -9.37
C LEU A 66 5.98 0.17 -8.10
N ARG A 67 4.91 -0.51 -7.67
CA ARG A 67 4.97 -1.45 -6.55
C ARG A 67 5.91 -2.61 -6.83
N ASP A 68 5.86 -3.17 -8.03
CA ASP A 68 6.77 -4.24 -8.46
C ASP A 68 8.25 -3.78 -8.45
N TRP A 69 8.51 -2.56 -8.89
CA TRP A 69 9.85 -1.94 -8.83
C TRP A 69 10.32 -1.79 -7.39
N MET A 70 9.46 -1.26 -6.53
CA MET A 70 9.75 -1.07 -5.10
C MET A 70 9.84 -2.38 -4.31
N GLY A 71 9.30 -3.48 -4.84
CA GLY A 71 9.27 -4.77 -4.16
C GLY A 71 8.34 -4.80 -2.95
N ILE A 72 7.23 -4.05 -2.99
CA ILE A 72 6.25 -3.97 -1.91
C ILE A 72 4.84 -4.26 -2.40
N ASP A 73 4.00 -4.77 -1.50
CA ASP A 73 2.59 -5.03 -1.79
C ASP A 73 1.74 -3.74 -1.80
N ALA A 74 0.50 -3.88 -2.23
CA ALA A 74 -0.46 -2.77 -2.28
C ALA A 74 -0.82 -2.25 -0.88
N GLN A 75 -0.84 -3.09 0.15
CA GLN A 75 -1.20 -2.68 1.51
C GLN A 75 -0.16 -1.71 2.07
N THR A 76 1.12 -2.05 1.93
CA THR A 76 2.25 -1.22 2.30
C THR A 76 2.25 0.07 1.48
N PHE A 77 2.03 -0.03 0.17
CA PHE A 77 1.98 1.13 -0.74
C PHE A 77 0.87 2.13 -0.38
N TYR A 78 -0.29 1.65 0.06
CA TYR A 78 -1.45 2.46 0.45
C TYR A 78 -1.54 2.76 1.94
N ASP A 79 -0.55 2.38 2.74
CA ASP A 79 -0.46 2.76 4.13
C ASP A 79 0.08 4.20 4.25
N ALA A 80 -0.80 5.14 4.56
CA ALA A 80 -0.46 6.56 4.68
C ALA A 80 0.58 6.83 5.78
N GLU A 81 0.63 6.00 6.83
CA GLU A 81 1.58 6.15 7.92
C GLU A 81 3.00 5.71 7.54
N ARG A 82 3.14 4.99 6.43
CA ARG A 82 4.42 4.51 5.90
C ARG A 82 4.85 5.29 4.66
N ILE A 83 3.91 5.49 3.73
CA ILE A 83 4.17 6.03 2.40
C ILE A 83 3.25 7.22 2.11
N ALA A 84 3.88 8.36 1.83
CA ALA A 84 3.22 9.53 1.28
C ALA A 84 3.25 9.49 -0.26
N LEU A 85 2.10 9.71 -0.89
CA LEU A 85 1.92 9.75 -2.35
C LEU A 85 1.51 11.17 -2.74
N VAL A 86 2.48 11.98 -3.18
CA VAL A 86 2.31 13.43 -3.38
C VAL A 86 2.75 13.80 -4.79
N PRO A 87 1.86 13.79 -5.80
CA PRO A 87 2.22 14.15 -7.17
C PRO A 87 2.48 15.65 -7.33
N MET A 88 3.23 16.05 -8.37
CA MET A 88 3.49 17.46 -8.69
C MET A 88 2.20 18.25 -8.97
N GLY A 89 1.24 17.63 -9.64
CA GLY A 89 -0.12 18.14 -9.81
C GLY A 89 -1.12 17.21 -9.13
N PHE A 90 -1.99 17.74 -8.27
CA PHE A 90 -2.95 16.92 -7.53
C PHE A 90 -4.22 16.58 -8.34
N CYS A 91 -4.47 17.24 -9.46
CA CYS A 91 -5.67 17.03 -10.28
C CYS A 91 -5.29 16.54 -11.69
N TYR A 92 -6.24 15.86 -12.36
CA TYR A 92 -6.04 15.35 -13.71
C TYR A 92 -5.99 16.50 -14.73
N PRO A 93 -4.86 16.70 -15.43
CA PRO A 93 -4.65 17.88 -16.29
C PRO A 93 -5.23 17.71 -17.70
N GLY A 94 -5.98 16.64 -17.96
CA GLY A 94 -6.40 16.26 -19.30
C GLY A 94 -5.34 15.45 -20.03
N ARG A 95 -5.63 15.15 -21.30
CA ARG A 95 -4.80 14.31 -22.17
C ARG A 95 -4.58 15.00 -23.51
N GLY A 96 -3.35 14.96 -24.00
CA GLY A 96 -2.94 15.40 -25.33
C GLY A 96 -2.40 14.23 -26.18
N GLY A 97 -1.76 14.56 -27.32
CA GLY A 97 -1.26 13.56 -28.27
C GLY A 97 -0.24 12.57 -27.69
N GLY A 98 0.52 12.99 -26.66
CA GLY A 98 1.56 12.20 -26.01
C GLY A 98 1.15 11.51 -24.70
N GLY A 99 -0.12 11.61 -24.28
CA GLY A 99 -0.60 11.11 -22.96
C GLY A 99 -1.20 12.20 -22.09
N ASP A 100 -1.28 11.93 -20.79
CA ASP A 100 -1.78 12.91 -19.85
C ASP A 100 -0.89 14.16 -19.90
N ASN A 101 -1.53 15.33 -19.88
CA ASN A 101 -0.86 16.60 -19.95
C ASN A 101 0.11 16.79 -18.77
N PRO A 102 1.05 17.74 -18.87
CA PRO A 102 1.90 18.12 -17.74
C PRO A 102 1.08 18.54 -16.52
N PRO A 103 1.62 18.39 -15.30
CA PRO A 103 0.99 18.91 -14.11
C PRO A 103 0.87 20.44 -14.21
N ARG A 104 -0.21 20.99 -13.64
CA ARG A 104 -0.43 22.42 -13.59
C ARG A 104 0.69 23.13 -12.81
N PRO A 105 1.34 24.17 -13.37
CA PRO A 105 2.52 24.79 -12.77
C PRO A 105 2.25 25.45 -11.42
N GLU A 106 1.01 25.90 -11.17
CA GLU A 106 0.58 26.52 -9.92
C GLU A 106 0.45 25.54 -8.75
N CYS A 107 0.31 24.23 -9.01
CA CYS A 107 -0.08 23.27 -7.97
C CYS A 107 1.02 23.00 -6.94
N ALA A 108 2.24 22.69 -7.39
CA ALA A 108 3.32 22.35 -6.48
C ALA A 108 3.79 23.54 -5.61
N PRO A 109 4.04 24.74 -6.17
CA PRO A 109 4.40 25.90 -5.36
C PRO A 109 3.38 26.25 -4.27
N LEU A 110 2.10 25.96 -4.50
CA LEU A 110 1.05 26.26 -3.54
C LEU A 110 1.02 25.30 -2.33
N TRP A 111 1.46 24.05 -2.50
CA TRP A 111 1.19 22.99 -1.52
C TRP A 111 2.40 22.16 -1.07
N HIS A 112 3.40 21.95 -1.93
CA HIS A 112 4.47 20.98 -1.65
C HIS A 112 5.31 21.38 -0.44
N GLU A 113 5.79 22.61 -0.38
CA GLU A 113 6.59 23.08 0.77
C GLU A 113 5.84 22.94 2.09
N ARG A 114 4.56 23.32 2.11
CA ARG A 114 3.68 23.23 3.29
C ARG A 114 3.44 21.77 3.72
N LEU A 115 3.30 20.85 2.78
CA LEU A 115 3.15 19.41 3.06
C LEU A 115 4.44 18.84 3.63
N LEU A 116 5.57 19.09 2.97
CA LEU A 116 6.87 18.54 3.37
C LEU A 116 7.29 19.01 4.76
N ALA A 117 7.02 20.28 5.10
CA ALA A 117 7.27 20.81 6.43
C ALA A 117 6.49 20.09 7.55
N LEU A 118 5.42 19.35 7.21
CA LEU A 118 4.58 18.60 8.13
C LEU A 118 4.79 17.08 8.05
N MET A 119 5.83 16.62 7.34
CA MET A 119 6.22 15.20 7.22
C MET A 119 7.70 15.02 7.62
N PRO A 120 8.07 15.30 8.88
CA PRO A 120 9.47 15.32 9.32
C PRO A 120 10.14 13.94 9.30
N ASP A 121 9.35 12.86 9.31
CA ASP A 121 9.86 11.49 9.39
C ASP A 121 10.24 10.90 8.03
N VAL A 122 10.08 11.64 6.92
CA VAL A 122 10.47 11.19 5.57
C VAL A 122 11.99 11.03 5.48
N ARG A 123 12.43 9.84 5.09
CA ARG A 123 13.85 9.44 4.99
C ARG A 123 14.28 9.14 3.57
N LEU A 124 13.33 8.72 2.74
CA LEU A 124 13.55 8.39 1.33
C LEU A 124 12.51 9.09 0.47
N THR A 125 12.96 9.79 -0.57
CA THR A 125 12.10 10.39 -1.59
C THR A 125 12.32 9.76 -2.95
N LEU A 126 11.27 9.20 -3.55
CA LEU A 126 11.28 8.69 -4.92
C LEU A 126 10.80 9.78 -5.88
N LEU A 127 11.64 10.19 -6.82
CA LEU A 127 11.35 11.25 -7.79
C LEU A 127 10.96 10.63 -9.13
N VAL A 128 9.67 10.41 -9.34
CA VAL A 128 9.13 9.65 -10.47
C VAL A 128 8.81 10.58 -11.65
N GLY A 129 9.67 10.53 -12.66
CA GLY A 129 9.55 11.30 -13.89
C GLY A 129 10.16 12.70 -13.83
N GLN A 130 10.28 13.32 -15.00
CA GLN A 130 11.06 14.55 -15.20
C GLN A 130 10.54 15.76 -14.40
N TYR A 131 9.23 15.86 -14.14
CA TYR A 131 8.65 17.00 -13.43
C TYR A 131 9.03 16.99 -11.95
N ALA A 132 8.96 15.81 -11.31
CA ALA A 132 9.40 15.61 -9.94
C ALA A 132 10.90 15.88 -9.80
N GLN A 133 11.70 15.30 -10.70
CA GLN A 133 13.16 15.49 -10.71
C GLN A 133 13.56 16.96 -10.92
N ARG A 134 12.93 17.66 -11.87
CA ARG A 134 13.21 19.08 -12.12
C ARG A 134 12.88 19.95 -10.92
N TYR A 135 11.74 19.70 -10.27
CA TYR A 135 11.31 20.50 -9.12
C TYR A 135 12.20 20.28 -7.90
N VAL A 136 12.51 19.02 -7.57
CA VAL A 136 13.25 18.69 -6.34
C VAL A 136 14.76 18.84 -6.51
N LEU A 137 15.32 18.43 -7.64
CA LEU A 137 16.77 18.46 -7.85
C LEU A 137 17.26 19.80 -8.39
N GLY A 138 16.40 20.60 -9.03
CA GLY A 138 16.78 21.89 -9.62
C GLY A 138 17.98 21.76 -10.55
N ASN A 139 19.07 22.49 -10.24
CA ASN A 139 20.31 22.48 -11.00
C ASN A 139 21.18 21.23 -10.78
N ARG A 140 20.86 20.39 -9.77
CA ARG A 140 21.60 19.14 -9.50
C ARG A 140 21.24 18.01 -10.46
N ARG A 141 20.11 18.11 -11.17
CA ARG A 141 19.73 17.12 -12.19
C ARG A 141 20.74 17.11 -13.34
N LYS A 142 20.79 16.02 -14.08
CA LYS A 142 21.61 15.93 -15.31
C LYS A 142 20.88 16.50 -16.52
N ALA A 143 21.51 16.46 -17.70
CA ALA A 143 20.95 17.09 -18.90
C ALA A 143 19.63 16.42 -19.33
N SER A 144 19.54 15.10 -19.14
CA SER A 144 18.36 14.30 -19.48
C SER A 144 17.78 13.52 -18.29
N LEU A 145 16.54 13.03 -18.46
CA LEU A 145 15.91 12.06 -17.53
C LEU A 145 16.80 10.84 -17.34
N THR A 146 17.33 10.30 -18.43
CA THR A 146 18.15 9.08 -18.44
C THR A 146 19.42 9.28 -17.65
N GLU A 147 20.20 10.32 -17.95
CA GLU A 147 21.42 10.62 -17.18
C GLU A 147 21.12 10.89 -15.70
N THR A 148 19.97 11.51 -15.40
CA THR A 148 19.58 11.76 -14.00
C THR A 148 19.28 10.46 -13.26
N VAL A 149 18.59 9.52 -13.91
CA VAL A 149 18.29 8.19 -13.34
C VAL A 149 19.57 7.34 -13.25
N GLU A 150 20.45 7.40 -14.24
CA GLU A 150 21.72 6.67 -14.24
C GLU A 150 22.64 7.15 -13.11
N ALA A 151 22.67 8.46 -12.86
CA ALA A 151 23.39 9.09 -11.76
C ALA A 151 22.69 8.95 -10.38
N TRP A 152 21.78 7.99 -10.19
CA TRP A 152 20.97 7.86 -8.96
C TRP A 152 21.81 7.85 -7.66
N ARG A 153 23.03 7.32 -7.72
CA ARG A 153 23.97 7.24 -6.58
C ARG A 153 24.36 8.62 -6.04
N GLU A 154 24.36 9.66 -6.87
CA GLU A 154 24.68 11.04 -6.44
C GLU A 154 23.59 11.70 -5.59
N TYR A 155 22.37 11.16 -5.62
CA TYR A 155 21.23 11.68 -4.86
C TYR A 155 20.90 10.81 -3.64
N ALA A 156 21.57 9.66 -3.52
CA ALA A 156 21.45 8.76 -2.40
C ALA A 156 22.09 9.33 -1.11
N PRO A 157 21.64 8.90 0.10
CA PRO A 157 20.54 7.98 0.32
C PRO A 157 19.15 8.63 0.31
N ALA A 158 19.09 9.97 0.36
CA ALA A 158 17.86 10.71 0.57
C ALA A 158 16.87 10.63 -0.60
N CYS A 159 17.37 10.50 -1.84
CA CYS A 159 16.54 10.53 -3.04
C CYS A 159 16.93 9.45 -4.05
N VAL A 160 15.94 8.89 -4.74
CA VAL A 160 16.14 8.01 -5.90
C VAL A 160 15.32 8.55 -7.08
N PRO A 161 15.96 9.08 -8.14
CA PRO A 161 15.27 9.45 -9.36
C PRO A 161 14.86 8.21 -10.16
N LEU A 162 13.61 8.18 -10.60
CA LEU A 162 13.04 7.09 -11.39
C LEU A 162 12.41 7.64 -12.67
N PRO A 163 12.41 6.87 -13.77
CA PRO A 163 11.56 7.18 -14.92
C PRO A 163 10.08 6.91 -14.56
N HIS A 164 9.14 7.36 -15.39
CA HIS A 164 7.73 7.05 -15.13
C HIS A 164 7.43 5.56 -15.43
N PRO A 165 6.70 4.83 -14.56
CA PRO A 165 6.35 3.41 -14.75
C PRO A 165 5.22 3.17 -15.76
N SER A 166 5.02 4.08 -16.72
CA SER A 166 3.96 3.91 -17.73
C SER A 166 4.31 2.76 -18.68
N PRO A 167 3.33 2.00 -19.19
CA PRO A 167 3.54 1.06 -20.30
C PRO A 167 4.23 1.68 -21.52
N ARG A 168 4.06 2.98 -21.73
CA ARG A 168 4.72 3.72 -22.82
C ARG A 168 6.24 3.80 -22.67
N ASN A 169 6.74 3.61 -21.45
CA ASN A 169 8.17 3.65 -21.16
C ASN A 169 8.84 2.27 -21.31
N THR A 170 8.12 1.23 -21.75
CA THR A 170 8.70 -0.10 -22.00
C THR A 170 9.87 -0.09 -23.00
N PRO A 171 9.81 0.63 -24.15
CA PRO A 171 10.95 0.71 -25.06
C PRO A 171 12.18 1.37 -24.42
N TRP A 172 11.98 2.32 -23.50
CA TRP A 172 13.08 2.91 -22.75
C TRP A 172 13.73 1.86 -21.85
N LEU A 173 12.95 1.08 -21.10
CA LEU A 173 13.47 0.01 -20.22
C LEU A 173 14.28 -1.04 -20.99
N GLN A 174 13.82 -1.41 -22.19
CA GLN A 174 14.53 -2.36 -23.05
C GLN A 174 15.90 -1.85 -23.51
N ARG A 175 16.04 -0.54 -23.73
CA ARG A 175 17.32 0.09 -24.13
C ARG A 175 18.25 0.37 -22.94
N HIS A 176 17.74 0.34 -21.72
CA HIS A 176 18.48 0.68 -20.50
C HIS A 176 18.39 -0.47 -19.48
N PRO A 177 18.95 -1.65 -19.78
CA PRO A 177 18.84 -2.84 -18.92
C PRO A 177 19.46 -2.64 -17.53
N TRP A 178 20.44 -1.73 -17.41
CA TRP A 178 21.02 -1.30 -16.13
C TRP A 178 19.98 -0.77 -15.15
N PHE A 179 18.84 -0.24 -15.60
CA PHE A 179 17.77 0.17 -14.71
C PHE A 179 17.26 -1.03 -13.88
N THR A 180 17.00 -2.15 -14.56
CA THR A 180 16.53 -3.38 -13.92
C THR A 180 17.61 -4.05 -13.09
N HIS A 181 18.86 -4.07 -13.57
CA HIS A 181 19.95 -4.81 -12.92
C HIS A 181 20.63 -4.04 -11.78
N ASP A 182 20.69 -2.71 -11.86
CA ASP A 182 21.43 -1.90 -10.90
C ASP A 182 20.52 -1.02 -10.04
N VAL A 183 19.53 -0.36 -10.66
CA VAL A 183 18.67 0.61 -9.94
C VAL A 183 17.61 -0.09 -9.12
N LEU A 184 16.91 -1.08 -9.67
CA LEU A 184 15.80 -1.74 -8.97
C LEU A 184 16.23 -2.51 -7.71
N PRO A 185 17.34 -3.27 -7.69
CA PRO A 185 17.81 -3.91 -6.45
C PRO A 185 18.15 -2.88 -5.37
N ALA A 186 18.89 -1.83 -5.73
CA ALA A 186 19.23 -0.76 -4.79
C ALA A 186 18.00 0.04 -4.32
N LEU A 187 17.00 0.23 -5.18
CA LEU A 187 15.72 0.83 -4.80
C LEU A 187 15.02 -0.01 -3.73
N ARG A 188 14.93 -1.33 -3.94
CA ARG A 188 14.26 -2.26 -3.00
C ARG A 188 14.93 -2.28 -1.64
N GLU A 189 16.26 -2.33 -1.59
CA GLU A 189 17.03 -2.24 -0.34
C GLU A 189 16.70 -0.95 0.42
N ARG A 190 16.68 0.19 -0.28
CA ARG A 190 16.38 1.50 0.32
C ARG A 190 14.94 1.62 0.78
N VAL A 191 13.99 1.09 0.00
CA VAL A 191 12.58 1.02 0.38
C VAL A 191 12.44 0.20 1.66
N ALA A 192 13.05 -0.98 1.71
CA ALA A 192 13.04 -1.83 2.89
C ALA A 192 13.66 -1.13 4.11
N GLU A 193 14.80 -0.46 3.95
CA GLU A 193 15.45 0.30 5.01
C GLU A 193 14.56 1.45 5.53
N ALA A 194 13.99 2.25 4.63
CA ALA A 194 13.12 3.37 4.99
C ALA A 194 11.85 2.92 5.72
N LEU A 195 11.28 1.78 5.32
CA LEU A 195 10.07 1.21 5.91
C LEU A 195 10.33 0.33 7.13
N SER A 196 11.58 -0.10 7.35
CA SER A 196 11.95 -0.88 8.53
C SER A 196 11.59 -0.11 9.80
N GLN A 197 11.02 -0.80 10.78
CA GLN A 197 10.76 -0.20 12.07
C GLN A 197 12.10 0.08 12.75
N THR A 198 12.55 1.34 12.75
CA THR A 198 13.64 1.72 13.63
C THR A 198 13.17 1.52 15.06
N GLN A 199 13.70 0.50 15.74
CA GLN A 199 13.58 0.30 17.18
C GLN A 199 14.37 1.39 17.96
N GLN A 200 14.38 2.64 17.48
CA GLN A 200 15.03 3.76 18.13
C GLN A 200 13.97 4.72 18.67
N THR A 201 13.16 4.21 19.61
CA THR A 201 12.43 5.08 20.54
C THR A 201 12.30 4.50 21.96
N GLN A 202 12.97 3.38 22.27
CA GLN A 202 13.00 2.82 23.64
C GLN A 202 14.32 3.03 24.39
N GLN A 203 15.36 3.62 23.78
CA GLN A 203 16.67 3.81 24.43
C GLN A 203 16.96 5.21 24.97
N LYS A 204 16.03 6.17 24.87
CA LYS A 204 16.19 7.52 25.49
C LYS A 204 15.44 7.76 26.80
N GLN A 205 14.83 6.71 27.40
CA GLN A 205 14.20 6.80 28.74
C GLN A 205 14.85 5.92 29.82
N LYS A 206 15.99 5.25 29.53
CA LYS A 206 16.79 4.56 30.56
C LYS A 206 17.99 5.41 30.98
N ALA A 207 17.72 6.57 31.55
CA ALA A 207 18.68 7.30 32.39
C ALA A 207 17.89 8.09 33.44
N GLY A 208 17.48 7.39 34.50
CA GLY A 208 16.81 8.03 35.63
C GLY A 208 15.94 7.07 36.46
N VAL A 209 16.55 6.39 37.43
CA VAL A 209 16.07 6.16 38.83
C VAL A 209 14.65 5.55 39.01
N HIS A 210 14.34 4.47 39.73
CA HIS A 210 14.94 3.50 40.67
C HIS A 210 13.95 2.29 40.80
N PRO A 211 14.24 1.22 41.57
CA PRO A 211 13.72 -0.14 41.32
C PRO A 211 12.46 -0.55 42.13
N HIS A 212 11.67 -1.46 41.52
CA HIS A 212 10.67 -2.43 42.03
C HIS A 212 9.51 -2.44 41.02
N LYS A 213 8.96 -3.56 40.53
CA LYS A 213 8.65 -4.86 41.15
C LYS A 213 8.49 -5.86 39.99
N LYS A 214 8.80 -7.15 40.22
CA LYS A 214 8.68 -8.25 39.25
C LYS A 214 7.23 -8.39 38.74
N GLU A 215 7.01 -8.35 37.43
CA GLU A 215 5.83 -8.96 36.80
C GLU A 215 6.22 -9.71 35.51
N ASN A 216 5.66 -10.91 35.36
CA ASN A 216 5.93 -11.94 34.36
C ASN A 216 5.70 -11.47 32.90
N PRO A 217 6.47 -11.98 31.92
CA PRO A 217 6.19 -11.75 30.51
C PRO A 217 4.97 -12.58 30.07
N LYS A 218 3.85 -11.92 29.75
CA LYS A 218 2.78 -12.55 28.97
C LYS A 218 3.32 -12.83 27.56
N MET A 219 3.45 -14.11 27.21
CA MET A 219 3.72 -14.57 25.85
C MET A 219 2.70 -13.93 24.88
N THR A 220 3.18 -13.15 23.91
CA THR A 220 2.39 -12.68 22.77
C THR A 220 1.94 -13.90 21.97
N GLN A 221 0.64 -14.17 21.96
CA GLN A 221 0.10 -15.29 21.20
C GLN A 221 0.30 -15.08 19.68
N PRO A 222 0.41 -16.16 18.89
CA PRO A 222 0.65 -16.07 17.45
C PRO A 222 -0.48 -15.36 16.67
N ALA A 223 -0.14 -14.71 15.55
CA ALA A 223 -1.07 -13.90 14.74
C ALA A 223 -1.91 -14.74 13.74
N ILE A 224 -3.09 -14.24 13.35
CA ILE A 224 -3.91 -14.76 12.24
C ILE A 224 -3.92 -13.69 11.13
N THR A 225 -3.47 -14.02 9.93
CA THR A 225 -3.43 -13.13 8.77
C THR A 225 -4.22 -13.71 7.60
N VAL A 226 -4.47 -12.89 6.57
CA VAL A 226 -5.11 -13.31 5.32
C VAL A 226 -4.15 -13.04 4.17
N GLN A 227 -4.16 -13.89 3.15
CA GLN A 227 -3.30 -13.76 1.97
C GLN A 227 -4.00 -14.33 0.74
N ARG A 228 -3.77 -13.77 -0.45
CA ARG A 228 -4.28 -14.40 -1.67
C ARG A 228 -3.48 -15.64 -2.01
N VAL A 229 -4.16 -16.72 -2.40
CA VAL A 229 -3.57 -18.01 -2.80
C VAL A 229 -2.68 -17.93 -4.05
N TYR A 230 -2.77 -16.82 -4.80
CA TYR A 230 -1.97 -16.55 -5.99
C TYR A 230 -0.58 -16.01 -5.67
N GLU A 231 -0.39 -15.43 -4.49
CA GLU A 231 0.89 -14.93 -4.00
C GLU A 231 1.84 -16.11 -3.66
N PRO A 232 3.15 -15.87 -3.47
CA PRO A 232 4.07 -16.88 -2.95
C PRO A 232 3.59 -17.38 -1.58
N LEU A 233 3.53 -18.69 -1.39
CA LEU A 233 3.06 -19.24 -0.12
C LEU A 233 4.02 -18.90 1.02
N PRO A 234 3.51 -18.70 2.24
CA PRO A 234 4.35 -18.40 3.39
C PRO A 234 5.38 -19.49 3.67
N GLU A 235 6.51 -19.08 4.26
CA GLU A 235 7.62 -19.95 4.65
C GLU A 235 7.23 -20.97 5.74
N ASP A 236 8.10 -21.97 5.93
CA ASP A 236 7.96 -23.01 6.94
C ASP A 236 7.76 -22.43 8.36
N GLY A 237 6.83 -23.02 9.11
CA GLY A 237 6.49 -22.61 10.48
C GLY A 237 5.14 -21.92 10.62
N GLN A 238 4.48 -21.54 9.53
CA GLN A 238 3.11 -21.02 9.54
C GLN A 238 2.07 -22.11 9.19
N ALA A 239 0.88 -22.03 9.80
CA ALA A 239 -0.25 -22.88 9.45
C ALA A 239 -1.08 -22.24 8.34
N CYS A 240 -1.05 -22.80 7.14
CA CYS A 240 -1.76 -22.26 5.99
C CYS A 240 -3.09 -23.00 5.74
N PHE A 241 -4.18 -22.25 5.64
CA PHE A 241 -5.52 -22.80 5.40
C PHE A 241 -6.16 -22.15 4.17
N LEU A 242 -6.55 -22.94 3.17
CA LEU A 242 -7.42 -22.43 2.09
C LEU A 242 -8.85 -22.38 2.61
N VAL A 243 -9.43 -21.18 2.68
CA VAL A 243 -10.74 -20.91 3.30
C VAL A 243 -11.84 -20.59 2.29
N ASP A 244 -11.60 -20.87 1.01
CA ASP A 244 -12.61 -20.76 -0.04
C ASP A 244 -13.34 -22.09 -0.24
N ARG A 245 -14.65 -22.00 -0.50
CA ARG A 245 -15.47 -23.18 -0.79
C ARG A 245 -15.09 -23.86 -2.10
N LEU A 246 -14.61 -23.07 -3.07
CA LEU A 246 -14.22 -23.54 -4.39
C LEU A 246 -12.70 -23.53 -4.50
N TRP A 247 -12.18 -24.51 -5.23
CA TRP A 247 -10.77 -24.55 -5.54
C TRP A 247 -10.38 -23.32 -6.42
N PRO A 248 -9.27 -22.62 -6.11
CA PRO A 248 -8.86 -21.44 -6.85
C PRO A 248 -8.52 -21.75 -8.31
N ARG A 249 -9.07 -20.95 -9.23
CA ARG A 249 -8.84 -21.10 -10.67
C ARG A 249 -7.36 -20.93 -11.00
N GLY A 250 -6.81 -21.83 -11.82
CA GLY A 250 -5.42 -21.77 -12.30
C GLY A 250 -4.36 -22.18 -11.27
N VAL A 251 -4.75 -22.59 -10.06
CA VAL A 251 -3.82 -23.11 -9.05
C VAL A 251 -3.78 -24.62 -9.12
N ARG A 252 -2.59 -25.18 -9.31
CA ARG A 252 -2.39 -26.64 -9.30
C ARG A 252 -2.35 -27.17 -7.86
N LYS A 253 -2.76 -28.43 -7.66
CA LYS A 253 -2.83 -29.05 -6.32
C LYS A 253 -1.47 -29.11 -5.63
N GLU A 254 -0.41 -29.30 -6.42
CA GLU A 254 0.97 -29.41 -5.94
C GLU A 254 1.45 -28.11 -5.30
N LYS A 255 1.00 -26.94 -5.83
CA LYS A 255 1.31 -25.64 -5.21
C LYS A 255 0.81 -25.61 -3.76
N LEU A 256 -0.33 -26.22 -3.48
CA LEU A 256 -1.01 -26.19 -2.17
C LEU A 256 -0.81 -27.49 -1.37
N ALA A 257 0.21 -28.30 -1.66
CA ALA A 257 0.43 -29.59 -1.01
C ALA A 257 0.55 -29.50 0.53
N HIS A 258 1.05 -28.36 1.05
CA HIS A 258 1.22 -28.09 2.48
C HIS A 258 0.13 -27.17 3.06
N VAL A 259 -0.96 -26.94 2.32
CA VAL A 259 -2.07 -26.09 2.73
C VAL A 259 -3.28 -26.96 3.05
N SER A 260 -3.89 -26.76 4.23
CA SER A 260 -5.13 -27.44 4.60
C SER A 260 -6.34 -26.77 3.95
N TRP A 261 -7.11 -27.49 3.14
CA TRP A 261 -8.32 -26.95 2.53
C TRP A 261 -9.55 -27.16 3.43
N VAL A 262 -10.04 -26.09 4.03
CA VAL A 262 -11.15 -26.06 5.01
C VAL A 262 -12.40 -25.46 4.39
N LYS A 263 -12.88 -26.05 3.29
CA LYS A 263 -13.99 -25.52 2.47
C LYS A 263 -15.32 -25.28 3.21
N ASP A 264 -15.51 -25.92 4.36
CA ASP A 264 -16.75 -25.82 5.14
C ASP A 264 -16.76 -24.62 6.10
N VAL A 265 -15.62 -23.93 6.22
CA VAL A 265 -15.56 -22.63 6.91
C VAL A 265 -16.01 -21.48 6.02
N ALA A 266 -16.00 -21.67 4.71
CA ALA A 266 -16.38 -20.67 3.73
C ALA A 266 -17.90 -20.39 3.79
N PRO A 267 -18.36 -19.21 3.32
CA PRO A 267 -19.79 -18.94 3.25
C PRO A 267 -20.50 -19.97 2.37
N SER A 268 -21.75 -20.28 2.72
CA SER A 268 -22.58 -21.26 2.00
C SER A 268 -22.71 -20.92 0.50
N THR A 269 -23.14 -21.90 -0.29
CA THR A 269 -23.36 -21.65 -1.73
C THR A 269 -24.45 -20.63 -1.94
N GLU A 270 -25.51 -20.71 -1.13
CA GLU A 270 -26.67 -19.84 -1.12
C GLU A 270 -26.27 -18.40 -0.78
N LEU A 271 -25.48 -18.20 0.29
CA LEU A 271 -25.03 -16.88 0.71
C LEU A 271 -24.09 -16.24 -0.32
N ARG A 272 -23.17 -17.00 -0.90
CA ARG A 272 -22.27 -16.51 -1.98
C ARG A 272 -23.05 -16.09 -3.22
N GLN A 273 -24.00 -16.92 -3.67
CA GLN A 273 -24.84 -16.60 -4.83
C GLN A 273 -25.72 -15.38 -4.58
N TRP A 274 -26.26 -15.22 -3.37
CA TRP A 274 -27.03 -14.06 -2.98
C TRP A 274 -26.18 -12.78 -3.03
N PHE A 275 -25.00 -12.77 -2.42
CA PHE A 275 -24.13 -11.58 -2.38
C PHE A 275 -23.61 -11.19 -3.77
N HIS A 276 -23.36 -12.16 -4.67
CA HIS A 276 -22.96 -11.88 -6.04
C HIS A 276 -24.03 -11.12 -6.86
N LYS A 277 -25.31 -11.20 -6.47
CA LYS A 277 -26.38 -10.46 -7.17
C LYS A 277 -26.38 -8.97 -6.83
N ASP A 278 -25.92 -8.61 -5.62
CA ASP A 278 -25.84 -7.22 -5.17
C ASP A 278 -24.66 -7.02 -4.21
N PRO A 279 -23.45 -6.73 -4.74
CA PRO A 279 -22.25 -6.52 -3.92
C PRO A 279 -22.29 -5.30 -3.00
N ALA A 280 -23.31 -4.42 -3.12
CA ALA A 280 -23.47 -3.28 -2.23
C ALA A 280 -23.89 -3.70 -0.80
N GLN A 281 -24.46 -4.90 -0.63
CA GLN A 281 -24.96 -5.41 0.65
C GLN A 281 -23.87 -6.09 1.50
N TRP A 282 -22.69 -5.49 1.60
CA TRP A 282 -21.55 -6.04 2.33
C TRP A 282 -21.86 -6.28 3.81
N ASP A 283 -22.44 -5.29 4.50
CA ASP A 283 -22.71 -5.38 5.93
C ASP A 283 -23.68 -6.53 6.26
N GLU A 284 -24.64 -6.78 5.37
CA GLU A 284 -25.58 -7.90 5.51
C GLU A 284 -24.93 -9.25 5.19
N PHE A 285 -24.05 -9.30 4.19
CA PHE A 285 -23.24 -10.49 3.93
C PHE A 285 -22.38 -10.86 5.15
N GLU A 286 -21.69 -9.89 5.77
CA GLU A 286 -20.88 -10.12 6.96
C GLU A 286 -21.74 -10.68 8.11
N ARG A 287 -22.90 -10.07 8.38
CA ARG A 287 -23.83 -10.55 9.42
C ARG A 287 -24.26 -12.00 9.20
N ARG A 288 -24.69 -12.34 7.98
CA ARG A 288 -25.14 -13.69 7.65
C ARG A 288 -24.01 -14.71 7.71
N TYR A 289 -22.82 -14.34 7.23
CA TYR A 289 -21.67 -15.24 7.26
C TYR A 289 -21.21 -15.51 8.70
N ILE A 290 -21.22 -14.49 9.58
CA ILE A 290 -20.95 -14.69 11.02
C ILE A 290 -21.96 -15.67 11.64
N ALA A 291 -23.24 -15.58 11.29
CA ALA A 291 -24.25 -16.53 11.78
C ALA A 291 -23.99 -17.97 11.29
N GLU A 292 -23.56 -18.16 10.04
CA GLU A 292 -23.12 -19.47 9.53
C GLU A 292 -21.91 -20.02 10.30
N LEU A 293 -20.94 -19.15 10.64
CA LEU A 293 -19.77 -19.52 11.44
C LEU A 293 -20.16 -19.89 12.88
N ASP A 294 -21.05 -19.14 13.52
CA ASP A 294 -21.53 -19.46 14.87
C ASP A 294 -22.27 -20.81 14.90
N ALA A 295 -23.03 -21.15 13.85
CA ALA A 295 -23.74 -22.42 13.72
C ALA A 295 -22.82 -23.62 13.41
N ASN A 296 -21.61 -23.39 12.87
CA ASN A 296 -20.70 -24.44 12.44
C ASN A 296 -19.32 -24.34 13.10
N ARG A 297 -19.28 -24.52 14.43
CA ARG A 297 -18.05 -24.47 15.22
C ARG A 297 -16.95 -25.41 14.72
N ALA A 298 -17.32 -26.63 14.34
CA ALA A 298 -16.38 -27.65 13.90
C ALA A 298 -15.55 -27.22 12.67
N ALA A 299 -16.09 -26.34 11.82
CA ALA A 299 -15.41 -25.88 10.61
C ALA A 299 -14.24 -24.90 10.88
N TRP A 300 -14.32 -24.06 11.92
CA TRP A 300 -13.30 -23.05 12.23
C TRP A 300 -12.45 -23.38 13.45
N GLU A 301 -12.87 -24.30 14.31
CA GLU A 301 -12.13 -24.66 15.53
C GLU A 301 -10.69 -25.17 15.28
N PRO A 302 -10.40 -25.99 14.25
CA PRO A 302 -9.02 -26.39 13.94
C PRO A 302 -8.10 -25.21 13.60
N ILE A 303 -8.65 -24.17 12.96
CA ILE A 303 -7.92 -22.94 12.61
C ILE A 303 -7.62 -22.15 13.89
N ALA A 304 -8.62 -22.04 14.79
CA ALA A 304 -8.46 -21.39 16.07
C ALA A 304 -7.41 -22.08 16.94
N GLU A 305 -7.40 -23.42 16.98
CA GLU A 305 -6.43 -24.20 17.74
C GLU A 305 -5.01 -24.04 17.19
N ALA A 306 -4.84 -24.12 15.86
CA ALA A 306 -3.55 -23.88 15.23
C ALA A 306 -2.99 -22.48 15.57
N SER A 307 -3.87 -21.48 15.67
CA SER A 307 -3.48 -20.10 16.00
C SER A 307 -2.95 -19.89 17.42
N LYS A 308 -3.14 -20.87 18.33
CA LYS A 308 -2.61 -20.80 19.70
C LYS A 308 -1.11 -21.10 19.73
N THR A 309 -0.62 -21.94 18.82
CA THR A 309 0.75 -22.47 18.85
C THR A 309 1.64 -21.95 17.73
N ARG A 310 1.06 -21.48 16.62
CA ARG A 310 1.81 -20.93 15.48
C ARG A 310 1.03 -19.88 14.71
N PRO A 311 1.70 -18.99 13.95
CA PRO A 311 1.02 -18.04 13.07
C PRO A 311 0.15 -18.77 12.06
N VAL A 312 -1.03 -18.24 11.79
CA VAL A 312 -2.01 -18.80 10.84
C VAL A 312 -2.20 -17.86 9.66
N VAL A 313 -2.20 -18.40 8.45
CA VAL A 313 -2.51 -17.68 7.22
C VAL A 313 -3.75 -18.27 6.57
N LEU A 314 -4.78 -17.43 6.40
CA LEU A 314 -6.01 -17.78 5.70
C LEU A 314 -5.87 -17.40 4.22
N LEU A 315 -5.77 -18.40 3.36
CA LEU A 315 -5.64 -18.26 1.93
C LEU A 315 -7.00 -18.17 1.25
N TYR A 316 -7.16 -17.18 0.37
CA TYR A 316 -8.38 -16.95 -0.42
C TYR A 316 -8.06 -16.57 -1.87
N SER A 317 -9.05 -16.63 -2.76
CA SER A 317 -8.89 -16.45 -4.20
C SER A 317 -9.48 -15.15 -4.75
N SER A 318 -10.35 -14.49 -4.00
CA SER A 318 -10.96 -13.21 -4.42
C SER A 318 -9.90 -12.17 -4.84
N GLN A 319 -10.24 -11.36 -5.85
CA GLN A 319 -9.43 -10.18 -6.24
C GLN A 319 -9.67 -9.00 -5.29
N GLU A 320 -10.83 -8.97 -4.62
CA GLU A 320 -11.15 -8.00 -3.57
C GLU A 320 -10.43 -8.39 -2.28
N THR A 321 -9.54 -7.53 -1.81
CA THR A 321 -8.62 -7.83 -0.70
C THR A 321 -9.12 -7.33 0.65
N VAL A 322 -10.04 -6.36 0.65
CA VAL A 322 -10.58 -5.76 1.87
C VAL A 322 -11.89 -6.44 2.27
N ARG A 323 -12.80 -6.59 1.30
CA ARG A 323 -14.14 -7.14 1.51
C ARG A 323 -14.26 -8.56 0.95
N ASN A 324 -13.73 -9.54 1.69
CA ASN A 324 -13.83 -10.96 1.33
C ASN A 324 -14.12 -11.85 2.55
N ASN A 325 -14.48 -13.11 2.31
CA ASN A 325 -14.77 -14.08 3.36
C ASN A 325 -13.59 -14.31 4.32
N ALA A 326 -12.34 -14.30 3.84
CA ALA A 326 -11.20 -14.53 4.71
C ALA A 326 -10.98 -13.40 5.72
N THR A 327 -11.25 -12.14 5.36
CA THR A 327 -11.17 -11.01 6.31
C THR A 327 -12.22 -11.12 7.41
N VAL A 328 -13.46 -11.48 7.04
CA VAL A 328 -14.53 -11.74 8.03
C VAL A 328 -14.18 -12.90 8.95
N LEU A 329 -13.67 -14.01 8.41
CA LEU A 329 -13.27 -15.18 9.20
C LEU A 329 -12.11 -14.86 10.16
N ARG A 330 -11.09 -14.11 9.70
CA ARG A 330 -9.99 -13.63 10.56
C ARG A 330 -10.53 -12.85 11.75
N ASP A 331 -11.38 -11.86 11.50
CA ASP A 331 -11.89 -10.97 12.54
C ASP A 331 -12.82 -11.72 13.51
N TYR A 332 -13.60 -12.66 13.01
CA TYR A 332 -14.40 -13.59 13.80
C TYR A 332 -13.53 -14.45 14.74
N LEU A 333 -12.48 -15.09 14.21
CA LEU A 333 -11.55 -15.92 14.99
C LEU A 333 -10.80 -15.10 16.04
N MET A 334 -10.35 -13.89 15.70
CA MET A 334 -9.71 -12.98 16.65
C MET A 334 -10.64 -12.58 17.80
N LYS A 335 -11.94 -12.40 17.54
CA LYS A 335 -12.94 -12.15 18.59
C LYS A 335 -13.15 -13.37 19.49
N LYS A 336 -13.19 -14.59 18.93
CA LYS A 336 -13.32 -15.84 19.73
C LYS A 336 -12.09 -16.14 20.59
N ARG A 337 -10.90 -15.65 20.22
CA ARG A 337 -9.68 -15.76 21.05
C ARG A 337 -9.66 -14.85 22.29
N ARG A 338 -10.48 -13.80 22.30
CA ARG A 338 -10.59 -12.84 23.41
C ARG A 338 -11.63 -13.22 24.45
N LYS A 339 -12.47 -14.22 24.16
CA LYS A 339 -13.49 -14.77 25.07
C LYS A 339 -13.00 -16.06 25.70
#